data_AF-A0ABD5SNQ7-F1
#
_entry.id   AF-A0ABD5SNQ7-F1
#
_cell.length_a   1.000
_cell.length_b   1.000
_cell.length_c   1.000
_cell.angle_alpha   90.00
_cell.angle_beta   90.00
_cell.angle_gamma   90.00
#
_symmetry.space_group_name_H-M   'P 1'
#
loop_
_entity.id
_entity.type
_entity.pdbx_description
1 polymer ?
#
loop_
_entity_poly.entity_id
_entity_poly.type
_entity_poly.pdbx_seq_one_letter_code
_entity_poly.pdbx_strand_id
1 'polypeptide(L)'
;MVALADLERVDVRVHLAATESYLFAWIGDVDVADQTVNVRTEAGDEEGYLDGIAVSVDPDDERSDGPTGRAIQKREIQTTRDIRDDSRYDPWRGHLEECGVRLSAAIPIVHEETIYGVLNVYADRAKAFEGRERAVLSQLGEVIGHAIAATERKRALMSDDVVELEFRIRNLFDELDIDVPTTGRITLDHTIPIEDDEFLVYENMTLDAIDGLEAVVETLPHWRDVTYRGGGTETRFELRLSEPPVLSTVASLGGSVEDAVIEDGNYQMTIHMAPGAEVRQVVDTVQDAYPAAELLKHRQLGRRNDTVEHARHALTSDLTARQRSALEAAYHAGYYEWPRDASGEEVAESLEIAPPTFNQHLRKAQRKVFDSLLSSPGRYRSTE
;
A
#
# COMPACT_ATOMS: atom_id res chain seq x y z
N MET A 1 -10.09 0.68 -4.22
CA MET A 1 -10.68 -0.48 -4.95
C MET A 1 -11.23 -1.60 -4.03
N VAL A 2 -10.52 -2.04 -2.98
CA VAL A 2 -11.06 -3.04 -2.00
C VAL A 2 -12.11 -2.44 -1.04
N ALA A 3 -12.20 -1.10 -0.93
CA ALA A 3 -13.15 -0.43 0.00
C ALA A 3 -14.60 -0.63 -0.40
N LEU A 4 -14.81 -0.79 -1.70
CA LEU A 4 -16.09 -1.15 -2.27
C LEU A 4 -16.41 -2.63 -2.13
N ALA A 5 -15.41 -3.52 -2.00
CA ALA A 5 -15.59 -4.94 -1.72
C ALA A 5 -16.07 -5.20 -0.28
N ASP A 6 -15.64 -4.42 0.72
CA ASP A 6 -16.15 -4.59 2.10
C ASP A 6 -17.52 -3.93 2.32
N LEU A 7 -17.87 -2.92 1.49
CA LEU A 7 -19.25 -2.41 1.38
C LEU A 7 -20.20 -3.43 0.72
N GLU A 8 -19.71 -4.51 0.09
CA GLU A 8 -20.56 -5.60 -0.43
C GLU A 8 -21.33 -6.35 0.66
N ARG A 9 -20.92 -6.23 1.93
CA ARG A 9 -21.69 -6.75 3.07
C ARG A 9 -22.73 -5.78 3.61
N VAL A 10 -22.72 -4.52 3.19
CA VAL A 10 -23.74 -3.52 3.55
C VAL A 10 -24.63 -3.24 2.34
N ASP A 11 -25.56 -4.15 2.10
CA ASP A 11 -26.93 -3.88 1.62
C ASP A 11 -27.18 -3.10 0.30
N VAL A 12 -26.23 -2.95 -0.63
CA VAL A 12 -26.59 -2.47 -1.99
C VAL A 12 -27.44 -3.52 -2.75
N ARG A 13 -27.22 -4.81 -2.47
CA ARG A 13 -27.99 -5.93 -3.06
C ARG A 13 -29.44 -6.01 -2.55
N VAL A 14 -29.78 -5.33 -1.46
CA VAL A 14 -31.03 -5.59 -0.70
C VAL A 14 -32.05 -4.44 -0.76
N HIS A 15 -31.71 -3.23 -1.22
CA HIS A 15 -32.69 -2.14 -1.22
C HIS A 15 -33.04 -1.52 -2.58
N LEU A 16 -32.13 -1.50 -3.57
CA LEU A 16 -32.46 -0.88 -4.87
C LEU A 16 -33.11 -1.87 -5.85
N ALA A 17 -32.51 -3.06 -6.04
CA ALA A 17 -33.08 -4.09 -6.93
C ALA A 17 -34.21 -4.92 -6.29
N ALA A 18 -34.38 -4.85 -4.96
CA ALA A 18 -35.47 -5.53 -4.25
C ALA A 18 -36.80 -4.75 -4.26
N THR A 19 -36.79 -3.52 -4.77
CA THR A 19 -38.00 -2.75 -5.02
C THR A 19 -38.35 -2.96 -6.49
N GLU A 20 -39.60 -3.31 -6.84
CA GLU A 20 -40.09 -3.55 -8.22
C GLU A 20 -39.98 -2.33 -9.18
N SER A 21 -39.16 -1.33 -8.84
CA SER A 21 -39.07 -0.01 -9.48
C SER A 21 -37.89 0.15 -10.44
N TYR A 22 -36.94 -0.79 -10.47
CA TYR A 22 -35.76 -0.80 -11.34
C TYR A 22 -35.53 -2.20 -11.93
N LEU A 23 -35.07 -2.26 -13.19
CA LEU A 23 -34.80 -3.53 -13.89
C LEU A 23 -33.47 -4.12 -13.43
N PHE A 24 -32.42 -3.30 -13.52
CA PHE A 24 -31.09 -3.63 -13.04
C PHE A 24 -30.29 -2.37 -12.71
N ALA A 25 -29.19 -2.59 -11.99
CA ALA A 25 -28.21 -1.58 -11.66
C ALA A 25 -26.82 -2.19 -11.66
N TRP A 26 -25.80 -1.36 -11.93
CA TRP A 26 -24.41 -1.78 -11.85
C TRP A 26 -23.52 -0.63 -11.38
N ILE A 27 -22.39 -0.98 -10.78
CA ILE A 27 -21.37 -0.02 -10.36
C ILE A 27 -20.15 -0.19 -11.26
N GLY A 28 -19.70 0.92 -11.84
CA GLY A 28 -18.48 1.01 -12.61
C GLY A 28 -17.36 1.68 -11.83
N ASP A 29 -16.16 1.11 -11.90
CA ASP A 29 -14.92 1.74 -11.42
C ASP A 29 -14.22 2.42 -12.60
N VAL A 30 -13.60 3.58 -12.34
CA VAL A 30 -12.83 4.32 -13.36
C VAL A 30 -11.39 3.81 -13.35
N ASP A 31 -10.96 3.26 -14.48
CA ASP A 31 -9.56 2.96 -14.74
C ASP A 31 -8.87 4.19 -15.34
N VAL A 32 -7.92 4.75 -14.61
CA VAL A 32 -7.20 5.96 -15.03
C VAL A 32 -6.14 5.66 -16.10
N ALA A 33 -5.60 4.44 -16.12
CA ALA A 33 -4.57 4.04 -17.09
C ALA A 33 -5.18 3.78 -18.47
N ASP A 34 -6.29 3.05 -18.51
CA ASP A 34 -6.98 2.70 -19.75
C ASP A 34 -8.07 3.70 -20.15
N GLN A 35 -8.29 4.75 -19.32
CA GLN A 35 -9.34 5.76 -19.48
C GLN A 35 -10.73 5.13 -19.76
N THR A 36 -11.03 4.02 -19.09
CA THR A 36 -12.27 3.25 -19.27
C THR A 36 -13.02 3.07 -17.97
N VAL A 37 -14.31 2.74 -18.05
CA VAL A 37 -15.12 2.33 -16.90
C VAL A 37 -15.32 0.82 -16.97
N ASN A 38 -14.84 0.11 -15.95
CA ASN A 38 -14.96 -1.33 -15.82
C ASN A 38 -16.14 -1.69 -14.91
N VAL A 39 -16.98 -2.62 -15.34
CA VAL A 39 -18.09 -3.14 -14.51
C VAL A 39 -17.50 -3.88 -13.32
N ARG A 40 -17.83 -3.43 -12.10
CA ARG A 40 -17.35 -4.08 -10.87
C ARG A 40 -18.39 -5.02 -10.27
N THR A 41 -19.66 -4.61 -10.25
CA THR A 41 -20.75 -5.40 -9.70
C THR A 41 -22.07 -5.00 -10.32
N GLU A 42 -23.02 -5.92 -10.31
CA GLU A 42 -24.34 -5.80 -10.93
C GLU A 42 -25.43 -6.43 -10.06
N ALA A 43 -26.66 -5.96 -10.23
CA ALA A 43 -27.85 -6.50 -9.58
C ALA A 43 -29.09 -6.30 -10.46
N GLY A 44 -29.93 -7.33 -10.56
CA GLY A 44 -31.11 -7.34 -11.42
C GLY A 44 -30.91 -8.26 -12.62
N ASP A 45 -31.89 -8.27 -13.53
CA ASP A 45 -31.82 -9.01 -14.79
C ASP A 45 -31.38 -8.04 -15.88
N GLU A 46 -30.15 -8.19 -16.35
CA GLU A 46 -29.52 -7.31 -17.34
C GLU A 46 -29.49 -7.92 -18.75
N GLU A 47 -29.96 -9.17 -18.91
CA GLU A 47 -30.09 -9.89 -20.18
C GLU A 47 -28.86 -9.79 -21.11
N GLY A 48 -27.64 -9.79 -20.56
CA GLY A 48 -26.39 -9.73 -21.32
C GLY A 48 -25.98 -8.34 -21.84
N TYR A 49 -26.67 -7.27 -21.45
CA TYR A 49 -26.28 -5.89 -21.77
C TYR A 49 -24.89 -5.51 -21.28
N LEU A 50 -24.50 -6.03 -20.12
CA LEU A 50 -23.22 -5.74 -19.47
C LEU A 50 -22.04 -6.53 -20.06
N ASP A 51 -22.33 -7.52 -20.91
CA ASP A 51 -21.31 -8.28 -21.63
C ASP A 51 -20.75 -7.45 -22.80
N GLY A 52 -19.57 -6.86 -22.60
CA GLY A 52 -18.83 -6.17 -23.66
C GLY A 52 -19.13 -4.67 -23.82
N ILE A 53 -19.88 -4.07 -22.90
CA ILE A 53 -20.01 -2.61 -22.80
C ILE A 53 -18.63 -1.98 -22.55
N ALA A 54 -18.27 -1.03 -23.42
CA ALA A 54 -17.12 -0.17 -23.23
C ALA A 54 -17.60 1.27 -23.00
N VAL A 55 -17.22 1.84 -21.86
CA VAL A 55 -17.45 3.26 -21.55
C VAL A 55 -16.10 3.92 -21.39
N SER A 56 -15.91 5.07 -22.03
CA SER A 56 -14.68 5.85 -21.94
C SER A 56 -14.86 7.03 -20.98
N VAL A 57 -13.77 7.45 -20.34
CA VAL A 57 -13.69 8.73 -19.63
C VAL A 57 -12.86 9.78 -20.39
N ASP A 58 -12.29 9.42 -21.53
CA ASP A 58 -11.61 10.34 -22.44
C ASP A 58 -12.63 11.28 -23.13
N PRO A 59 -12.54 12.62 -22.92
CA PRO A 59 -13.46 13.58 -23.56
C PRO A 59 -13.46 13.53 -25.09
N ASP A 60 -12.40 13.01 -25.71
CA ASP A 60 -12.29 12.90 -27.17
C ASP A 60 -12.89 11.59 -27.73
N ASP A 61 -13.37 10.68 -26.86
CA ASP A 61 -14.02 9.43 -27.23
C ASP A 61 -15.56 9.58 -27.17
N GLU A 62 -16.26 9.20 -28.24
CA GLU A 62 -17.73 9.23 -28.31
C GLU A 62 -18.41 8.40 -27.20
N ARG A 63 -17.72 7.38 -26.65
CA ARG A 63 -18.19 6.56 -25.52
C ARG A 63 -18.16 7.29 -24.19
N SER A 64 -17.61 8.51 -24.13
CA SER A 64 -17.65 9.37 -22.93
C SER A 64 -18.90 10.25 -22.86
N ASP A 65 -19.59 10.45 -23.99
CA ASP A 65 -20.79 11.31 -24.09
C ASP A 65 -22.07 10.66 -23.54
N GLY A 66 -21.99 9.36 -23.23
CA GLY A 66 -23.01 8.61 -22.51
C GLY A 66 -23.30 9.19 -21.11
N PRO A 67 -24.42 8.81 -20.49
CA PRO A 67 -24.77 9.29 -19.15
C PRO A 67 -23.68 8.99 -18.12
N THR A 68 -23.02 7.82 -18.22
CA THR A 68 -21.96 7.38 -17.33
C THR A 68 -20.70 8.26 -17.42
N GLY A 69 -20.13 8.46 -18.62
CA GLY A 69 -18.95 9.29 -18.81
C GLY A 69 -19.19 10.75 -18.41
N ARG A 70 -20.36 11.30 -18.75
CA ARG A 70 -20.76 12.64 -18.30
C ARG A 70 -20.95 12.78 -16.80
N ALA A 71 -21.47 11.76 -16.13
CA ALA A 71 -21.63 11.79 -14.68
C ALA A 71 -20.28 11.91 -13.98
N ILE A 72 -19.27 11.22 -14.53
CA ILE A 72 -17.88 11.31 -14.09
C ILE A 72 -17.35 12.72 -14.36
N GLN A 73 -17.40 13.21 -15.61
CA GLN A 73 -16.86 14.52 -15.97
C GLN A 73 -17.49 15.69 -15.18
N LYS A 74 -18.81 15.66 -15.00
CA LYS A 74 -19.56 16.74 -14.35
C LYS A 74 -19.69 16.59 -12.85
N ARG A 75 -19.40 15.41 -12.29
CA ARG A 75 -19.66 15.06 -10.88
C ARG A 75 -21.11 15.28 -10.45
N GLU A 76 -22.03 15.16 -11.40
CA GLU A 76 -23.47 15.34 -11.18
C GLU A 76 -24.26 14.20 -11.79
N ILE A 77 -25.38 13.83 -11.16
CA ILE A 77 -26.30 12.82 -11.70
C ILE A 77 -26.76 13.17 -13.12
N GLN A 78 -26.57 12.23 -14.04
CA GLN A 78 -27.03 12.35 -15.43
C GLN A 78 -28.19 11.39 -15.65
N THR A 79 -29.29 11.87 -16.23
CA THR A 79 -30.47 11.04 -16.49
C THR A 79 -30.84 11.10 -17.97
N THR A 80 -31.35 9.99 -18.48
CA THR A 80 -31.86 9.85 -19.85
C THR A 80 -33.34 9.50 -19.79
N ARG A 81 -34.16 10.29 -20.47
CA ARG A 81 -35.64 10.22 -20.41
C ARG A 81 -36.26 9.21 -21.38
N ASP A 82 -35.61 8.94 -22.49
CA ASP A 82 -35.91 7.82 -23.37
C ASP A 82 -34.63 7.42 -24.07
N ILE A 83 -34.09 6.25 -23.73
CA ILE A 83 -32.82 5.74 -24.27
C ILE A 83 -32.92 5.54 -25.79
N ARG A 84 -34.11 5.18 -26.30
CA ARG A 84 -34.31 4.85 -27.72
C ARG A 84 -34.21 6.08 -28.62
N ASP A 85 -34.59 7.24 -28.11
CA ASP A 85 -34.57 8.52 -28.85
C ASP A 85 -33.31 9.36 -28.56
N ASP A 86 -32.39 8.86 -27.73
CA ASP A 86 -31.17 9.58 -27.35
C ASP A 86 -29.96 9.07 -28.14
N SER A 87 -29.45 9.90 -29.05
CA SER A 87 -28.27 9.54 -29.87
C SER A 87 -27.01 9.29 -29.03
N ARG A 88 -26.98 9.77 -27.78
CA ARG A 88 -25.87 9.46 -26.85
C ARG A 88 -25.77 7.98 -26.50
N TYR A 89 -26.82 7.20 -26.76
CA TYR A 89 -26.81 5.76 -26.57
C TYR A 89 -26.41 4.96 -27.80
N ASP A 90 -26.11 5.63 -28.93
CA ASP A 90 -25.75 4.95 -30.19
C ASP A 90 -24.61 3.92 -30.04
N PRO A 91 -23.55 4.14 -29.22
CA PRO A 91 -22.51 3.13 -29.02
C PRO A 91 -23.00 1.82 -28.37
N TRP A 92 -24.06 1.88 -27.56
CA TRP A 92 -24.57 0.74 -26.79
C TRP A 92 -25.93 0.24 -27.28
N ARG A 93 -26.49 0.84 -28.34
CA ARG A 93 -27.84 0.54 -28.84
C ARG A 93 -28.03 -0.94 -29.19
N GLY A 94 -27.00 -1.59 -29.76
CA GLY A 94 -27.05 -3.01 -30.11
C GLY A 94 -27.11 -3.97 -28.92
N HIS A 95 -26.77 -3.52 -27.71
CA HIS A 95 -26.81 -4.33 -26.49
C HIS A 95 -28.15 -4.15 -25.72
N LEU A 96 -29.00 -3.20 -26.12
CA LEU A 96 -30.21 -2.79 -25.39
C LEU A 96 -31.51 -3.43 -25.91
N GLU A 97 -31.46 -4.19 -27.00
CA GLU A 97 -32.67 -4.65 -27.72
C GLU A 97 -33.51 -5.65 -26.90
N GLU A 98 -32.90 -6.39 -26.00
CA GLU A 98 -33.57 -7.45 -25.21
C GLU A 98 -34.04 -6.92 -23.84
N CYS A 99 -33.25 -6.05 -23.19
CA CYS A 99 -33.39 -5.68 -21.78
C CYS A 99 -34.63 -4.84 -21.37
N GLY A 100 -35.51 -4.46 -22.31
CA GLY A 100 -36.75 -3.71 -22.01
C GLY A 100 -36.57 -2.31 -21.41
N VAL A 101 -35.35 -1.77 -21.38
CA VAL A 101 -35.01 -0.52 -20.72
C VAL A 101 -35.55 0.70 -21.46
N ARG A 102 -36.06 1.68 -20.70
CA ARG A 102 -36.52 2.95 -21.26
C ARG A 102 -35.77 4.16 -20.74
N LEU A 103 -35.41 4.18 -19.46
CA LEU A 103 -34.74 5.29 -18.79
C LEU A 103 -33.48 4.78 -18.08
N SER A 104 -32.48 5.66 -17.97
CA SER A 104 -31.27 5.40 -17.20
C SER A 104 -30.89 6.59 -16.32
N ALA A 105 -30.24 6.32 -15.21
CA ALA A 105 -29.51 7.30 -14.43
C ALA A 105 -28.08 6.83 -14.15
N ALA A 106 -27.13 7.73 -14.32
CA ALA A 106 -25.76 7.56 -13.88
C ALA A 106 -25.51 8.50 -12.70
N ILE A 107 -25.27 7.93 -11.53
CA ILE A 107 -25.05 8.60 -10.26
C ILE A 107 -23.55 8.53 -9.95
N PRO A 108 -22.81 9.64 -9.94
CA PRO A 108 -21.41 9.60 -9.58
C PRO A 108 -21.28 9.36 -8.07
N ILE A 109 -20.37 8.47 -7.69
CA ILE A 109 -20.03 8.19 -6.30
C ILE A 109 -18.87 9.11 -5.94
N VAL A 110 -19.15 10.16 -5.18
CA VAL A 110 -18.21 11.27 -4.96
C VAL A 110 -18.05 11.59 -3.48
N HIS A 111 -16.84 11.99 -3.11
CA HIS A 111 -16.57 12.68 -1.86
C HIS A 111 -15.61 13.83 -2.15
N GLU A 112 -15.99 15.05 -1.78
CA GLU A 112 -15.24 16.27 -2.12
C GLU A 112 -14.99 16.35 -3.64
N GLU A 113 -13.74 16.39 -4.09
CA GLU A 113 -13.39 16.46 -5.52
C GLU A 113 -13.11 15.09 -6.16
N THR A 114 -13.11 14.02 -5.35
CA THR A 114 -12.73 12.66 -5.74
C THR A 114 -13.93 11.86 -6.22
N ILE A 115 -13.77 11.16 -7.34
CA ILE A 115 -14.75 10.24 -7.92
C ILE A 115 -14.27 8.82 -7.66
N TYR A 116 -15.08 8.02 -6.96
CA TYR A 116 -14.77 6.63 -6.64
C TYR A 116 -15.37 5.64 -7.63
N GLY A 117 -16.30 6.11 -8.46
CA GLY A 117 -17.00 5.29 -9.44
C GLY A 117 -18.35 5.90 -9.80
N VAL A 118 -19.19 5.09 -10.43
CA VAL A 118 -20.50 5.49 -10.92
C VAL A 118 -21.50 4.36 -10.75
N LEU A 119 -22.63 4.67 -10.11
CA LEU A 119 -23.78 3.77 -10.01
C LEU A 119 -24.72 4.06 -11.17
N ASN A 120 -24.92 3.07 -12.04
CA ASN A 120 -25.85 3.12 -13.15
C ASN A 120 -27.13 2.36 -12.79
N VAL A 121 -28.29 2.95 -13.03
CA VAL A 121 -29.60 2.37 -12.70
C VAL A 121 -30.52 2.50 -13.90
N TYR A 122 -31.28 1.45 -14.20
CA TYR A 122 -32.13 1.34 -15.37
C TYR A 122 -33.58 1.01 -15.00
N ALA A 123 -34.52 1.60 -15.73
CA ALA A 123 -35.95 1.44 -15.50
C ALA A 123 -36.76 1.42 -16.81
N ASP A 124 -37.91 0.76 -16.79
CA ASP A 124 -38.89 0.70 -17.88
C ASP A 124 -40.04 1.73 -17.70
N ARG A 125 -40.27 2.20 -16.48
CA ARG A 125 -41.38 3.10 -16.12
C ARG A 125 -41.15 4.54 -16.56
N ALA A 126 -42.23 5.19 -16.96
CA ALA A 126 -42.23 6.62 -17.27
C ALA A 126 -41.94 7.48 -16.02
N LYS A 127 -41.20 8.58 -16.22
CA LYS A 127 -40.81 9.57 -15.17
C LYS A 127 -39.89 9.02 -14.07
N ALA A 128 -39.21 7.90 -14.30
CA ALA A 128 -38.10 7.48 -13.44
C ALA A 128 -37.02 8.58 -13.38
N PHE A 129 -36.32 8.65 -12.24
CA PHE A 129 -35.21 9.58 -12.02
C PHE A 129 -35.59 11.08 -12.11
N GLU A 130 -36.84 11.42 -11.78
CA GLU A 130 -37.32 12.80 -11.70
C GLU A 130 -37.64 13.23 -10.26
N GLY A 131 -37.66 14.55 -10.02
CA GLY A 131 -38.10 15.16 -8.75
C GLY A 131 -37.38 14.59 -7.52
N ARG A 132 -38.17 14.04 -6.58
CA ARG A 132 -37.67 13.49 -5.31
C ARG A 132 -36.75 12.30 -5.51
N GLU A 133 -37.02 11.46 -6.51
CA GLU A 133 -36.23 10.27 -6.79
C GLU A 133 -34.80 10.64 -7.20
N ARG A 134 -34.66 11.63 -8.10
CA ARG A 134 -33.36 12.19 -8.49
C ARG A 134 -32.57 12.71 -7.29
N ALA A 135 -33.23 13.44 -6.39
CA ALA A 135 -32.59 14.00 -5.21
C ALA A 135 -32.09 12.90 -4.26
N VAL A 136 -32.91 11.85 -4.03
CA VAL A 136 -32.52 10.70 -3.19
C VAL A 136 -31.34 9.95 -3.80
N LEU A 137 -31.36 9.71 -5.11
CA LEU A 137 -30.27 9.02 -5.80
C LEU A 137 -28.97 9.84 -5.78
N SER A 138 -29.05 11.16 -5.93
CA SER A 138 -27.87 12.05 -5.78
C SER A 138 -27.28 11.97 -4.38
N GLN A 139 -28.12 12.03 -3.35
CA GLN A 139 -27.68 11.89 -1.96
C GLN A 139 -27.11 10.50 -1.68
N LEU A 140 -27.63 9.46 -2.33
CA LEU A 140 -27.08 8.12 -2.21
C LEU A 140 -25.64 8.06 -2.74
N GLY A 141 -25.35 8.69 -3.89
CA GLY A 141 -23.99 8.79 -4.42
C GLY A 141 -23.01 9.45 -3.45
N GLU A 142 -23.45 10.54 -2.80
CA GLU A 142 -22.68 11.23 -1.76
C GLU A 142 -22.49 10.37 -0.50
N VAL A 143 -23.55 9.70 -0.01
CA VAL A 143 -23.48 8.85 1.19
C VAL A 143 -22.57 7.65 0.97
N ILE A 144 -22.65 7.01 -0.21
CA ILE A 144 -21.75 5.92 -0.58
C ILE A 144 -20.32 6.47 -0.70
N GLY A 145 -20.11 7.61 -1.34
CA GLY A 145 -18.80 8.26 -1.44
C GLY A 145 -18.20 8.59 -0.07
N HIS A 146 -18.99 9.14 0.85
CA HIS A 146 -18.60 9.36 2.24
C HIS A 146 -18.24 8.07 2.97
N ALA A 147 -19.00 7.00 2.77
CA ALA A 147 -18.73 5.70 3.41
C ALA A 147 -17.44 5.07 2.85
N ILE A 148 -17.22 5.15 1.54
CA ILE A 148 -15.97 4.72 0.89
C ILE A 148 -14.81 5.54 1.42
N ALA A 149 -14.90 6.88 1.40
CA ALA A 149 -13.84 7.74 1.89
C ALA A 149 -13.58 7.57 3.38
N ALA A 150 -14.59 7.35 4.21
CA ALA A 150 -14.42 7.03 5.62
C ALA A 150 -13.74 5.65 5.81
N THR A 151 -14.04 4.68 4.94
CA THR A 151 -13.42 3.35 4.95
C THR A 151 -12.00 3.39 4.42
N GLU A 152 -11.72 4.12 3.35
CA GLU A 152 -10.38 4.36 2.81
C GLU A 152 -9.55 5.23 3.73
N ARG A 153 -10.12 6.22 4.42
CA ARG A 153 -9.42 6.98 5.47
C ARG A 153 -9.17 6.11 6.67
N LYS A 154 -10.14 5.32 7.11
CA LYS A 154 -9.95 4.35 8.19
C LYS A 154 -8.91 3.30 7.79
N ARG A 155 -8.83 2.89 6.52
CA ARG A 155 -7.78 2.01 6.00
C ARG A 155 -6.45 2.73 5.80
N ALA A 156 -6.38 3.96 5.33
CA ALA A 156 -5.14 4.74 5.39
C ALA A 156 -4.64 4.90 6.84
N LEU A 157 -5.56 4.81 7.80
CA LEU A 157 -5.27 4.76 9.24
C LEU A 157 -5.14 3.33 9.81
N MET A 158 -5.43 2.25 9.06
CA MET A 158 -5.51 0.84 9.52
C MET A 158 -4.97 -0.23 8.56
N SER A 159 -4.49 0.11 7.37
CA SER A 159 -4.17 -0.75 6.22
C SER A 159 -2.84 -0.29 5.64
N ASP A 160 -1.83 -1.12 5.81
CA ASP A 160 -0.52 -1.02 5.18
C ASP A 160 -0.62 -1.35 3.68
N ASP A 161 -1.36 -0.54 2.90
CA ASP A 161 -1.13 -0.50 1.46
C ASP A 161 0.28 0.06 1.27
N VAL A 162 1.17 -0.64 0.56
CA VAL A 162 2.53 -0.16 0.31
C VAL A 162 2.82 -0.15 -1.18
N VAL A 163 3.54 0.86 -1.64
CA VAL A 163 4.16 0.84 -2.96
C VAL A 163 5.48 0.11 -2.81
N GLU A 164 5.61 -1.04 -3.49
CA GLU A 164 6.85 -1.79 -3.54
C GLU A 164 7.66 -1.39 -4.78
N LEU A 165 8.92 -1.05 -4.54
CA LEU A 165 9.93 -0.80 -5.56
C LEU A 165 11.04 -1.84 -5.40
N GLU A 166 11.40 -2.53 -6.49
CA GLU A 166 12.53 -3.46 -6.50
C GLU A 166 13.59 -2.94 -7.46
N PHE A 167 14.81 -2.75 -6.97
CA PHE A 167 15.95 -2.34 -7.78
C PHE A 167 16.98 -3.45 -7.85
N ARG A 168 17.73 -3.48 -8.95
CA ARG A 168 18.91 -4.32 -9.11
C ARG A 168 20.08 -3.51 -9.63
N ILE A 169 21.23 -3.71 -8.99
CA ILE A 169 22.53 -3.21 -9.43
C ILE A 169 23.39 -4.44 -9.72
N ARG A 170 23.78 -4.61 -10.97
CA ARG A 170 24.64 -5.73 -11.39
C ARG A 170 26.09 -5.36 -11.15
N ASN A 171 26.88 -6.33 -10.72
CA ASN A 171 28.31 -6.16 -10.47
C ASN A 171 28.60 -4.92 -9.60
N LEU A 172 27.93 -4.80 -8.45
CA LEU A 172 28.08 -3.69 -7.50
C LEU A 172 29.56 -3.39 -7.21
N PHE A 173 30.38 -4.43 -7.03
CA PHE A 173 31.81 -4.28 -6.76
C PHE A 173 32.55 -3.60 -7.92
N ASP A 174 32.25 -3.95 -9.18
CA ASP A 174 32.84 -3.29 -10.35
C ASP A 174 32.42 -1.81 -10.42
N GLU A 175 31.15 -1.51 -10.12
CA GLU A 175 30.61 -0.15 -10.13
C GLU A 175 31.24 0.74 -9.05
N LEU A 176 31.66 0.13 -7.93
CA LEU A 176 32.34 0.80 -6.83
C LEU A 176 33.88 0.80 -6.97
N ASP A 177 34.42 0.32 -8.09
CA ASP A 177 35.86 0.13 -8.31
C ASP A 177 36.54 -0.76 -7.23
N ILE A 178 35.81 -1.76 -6.72
CA ILE A 178 36.28 -2.69 -5.69
C ILE A 178 36.82 -3.99 -6.32
N ASP A 179 38.13 -4.22 -6.20
CA ASP A 179 38.82 -5.40 -6.74
C ASP A 179 38.90 -6.55 -5.70
N VAL A 180 37.76 -7.13 -5.35
CA VAL A 180 37.65 -8.30 -4.46
C VAL A 180 36.80 -9.41 -5.10
N PRO A 181 37.01 -10.69 -4.74
CA PRO A 181 36.20 -11.79 -5.25
C PRO A 181 34.71 -11.60 -4.95
N THR A 182 33.87 -11.68 -5.97
CA THR A 182 32.41 -11.62 -5.88
C THR A 182 31.83 -12.97 -5.45
N THR A 183 32.19 -13.44 -4.25
CA THR A 183 31.71 -14.71 -3.71
C THR A 183 30.94 -14.51 -2.42
N GLY A 184 29.90 -15.32 -2.26
CA GLY A 184 29.10 -15.34 -1.05
C GLY A 184 27.88 -14.44 -1.13
N ARG A 185 27.17 -14.39 -0.01
CA ARG A 185 25.89 -13.71 0.13
C ARG A 185 25.89 -12.85 1.38
N ILE A 186 25.41 -11.62 1.25
CA ILE A 186 25.15 -10.66 2.31
C ILE A 186 23.66 -10.35 2.25
N THR A 187 22.92 -10.58 3.32
CA THR A 187 21.52 -10.12 3.43
C THR A 187 21.47 -8.85 4.27
N LEU A 188 20.46 -8.02 3.99
CA LEU A 188 20.12 -6.76 4.62
C LEU A 188 18.63 -6.77 5.07
N ASP A 189 18.32 -7.60 6.06
CA ASP A 189 17.06 -7.94 6.70
C ASP A 189 16.47 -6.79 7.55
N HIS A 190 17.30 -6.00 8.27
CA HIS A 190 16.80 -5.08 9.31
C HIS A 190 17.57 -3.77 9.47
N THR A 191 16.89 -2.64 9.22
CA THR A 191 17.42 -1.28 9.41
C THR A 191 16.70 -0.56 10.55
N ILE A 192 17.47 -0.02 11.50
CA ILE A 192 16.97 0.76 12.63
C ILE A 192 17.47 2.20 12.52
N PRO A 193 16.59 3.22 12.42
CA PRO A 193 17.00 4.61 12.48
C PRO A 193 17.44 4.98 13.91
N ILE A 194 18.57 5.66 14.01
CA ILE A 194 19.12 6.31 15.21
C ILE A 194 18.91 7.84 15.06
N GLU A 195 19.36 8.63 16.04
CA GLU A 195 19.37 10.09 15.95
C GLU A 195 20.38 10.57 14.88
N ASP A 196 20.21 11.81 14.40
CA ASP A 196 21.14 12.49 13.48
C ASP A 196 21.38 11.78 12.11
N ASP A 197 20.34 11.21 11.49
CA ASP A 197 20.41 10.49 10.20
C ASP A 197 21.42 9.32 10.19
N GLU A 198 21.65 8.72 11.36
CA GLU A 198 22.38 7.47 11.51
C GLU A 198 21.44 6.26 11.47
N PHE A 199 21.94 5.15 10.96
CA PHE A 199 21.20 3.90 10.86
C PHE A 199 22.07 2.74 11.34
N LEU A 200 21.45 1.81 12.05
CA LEU A 200 22.05 0.55 12.45
C LEU A 200 21.40 -0.58 11.65
N VAL A 201 22.21 -1.39 10.99
CA VAL A 201 21.75 -2.47 10.12
C VAL A 201 22.26 -3.80 10.67
N TYR A 202 21.37 -4.80 10.80
CA TYR A 202 21.65 -6.06 11.49
C TYR A 202 21.46 -7.27 10.62
N GLU A 203 22.56 -7.98 10.33
CA GLU A 203 22.59 -8.79 9.12
C GLU A 203 23.34 -10.08 9.16
N ASN A 204 23.05 -10.94 8.18
CA ASN A 204 23.71 -12.24 8.02
C ASN A 204 24.54 -12.25 6.74
N MET A 205 25.69 -12.93 6.80
CA MET A 205 26.53 -13.16 5.64
C MET A 205 27.21 -14.52 5.67
N THR A 206 27.59 -15.02 4.50
CA THR A 206 28.48 -16.17 4.39
C THR A 206 29.93 -15.77 4.69
N LEU A 207 30.75 -16.71 5.18
CA LEU A 207 32.14 -16.43 5.57
C LEU A 207 33.02 -15.93 4.42
N ASP A 208 32.73 -16.34 3.18
CA ASP A 208 33.43 -15.93 1.97
C ASP A 208 33.04 -14.53 1.45
N ALA A 209 32.01 -13.90 2.06
CA ALA A 209 31.60 -12.54 1.73
C ALA A 209 32.28 -11.47 2.61
N ILE A 210 33.09 -11.85 3.60
CA ILE A 210 33.71 -10.92 4.58
C ILE A 210 34.60 -9.89 3.89
N ASP A 211 35.53 -10.34 3.04
CA ASP A 211 36.45 -9.45 2.31
C ASP A 211 35.68 -8.45 1.42
N GLY A 212 34.55 -8.89 0.86
CA GLY A 212 33.65 -8.04 0.07
C GLY A 212 33.01 -6.94 0.92
N LEU A 213 32.49 -7.30 2.11
CA LEU A 213 31.88 -6.34 3.03
C LEU A 213 32.90 -5.31 3.52
N GLU A 214 34.10 -5.74 3.92
CA GLU A 214 35.16 -4.85 4.38
C GLU A 214 35.54 -3.84 3.28
N ALA A 215 35.69 -4.30 2.05
CA ALA A 215 36.02 -3.42 0.93
C ALA A 215 34.89 -2.41 0.61
N VAL A 216 33.62 -2.80 0.77
CA VAL A 216 32.49 -1.87 0.63
C VAL A 216 32.51 -0.81 1.74
N VAL A 217 32.78 -1.20 2.99
CA VAL A 217 32.92 -0.27 4.13
C VAL A 217 34.05 0.74 3.89
N GLU A 218 35.19 0.30 3.36
CA GLU A 218 36.32 1.19 3.07
C GLU A 218 36.05 2.16 1.90
N THR A 219 35.19 1.76 0.97
CA THR A 219 34.91 2.52 -0.26
C THR A 219 33.77 3.52 -0.07
N LEU A 220 32.71 3.13 0.65
CA LEU A 220 31.51 3.94 0.79
C LEU A 220 31.58 4.82 2.05
N PRO A 221 31.61 6.15 1.92
CA PRO A 221 31.82 7.06 3.05
C PRO A 221 30.68 7.06 4.07
N HIS A 222 29.50 6.58 3.68
CA HIS A 222 28.34 6.46 4.56
C HIS A 222 28.37 5.15 5.38
N TRP A 223 29.30 4.23 5.13
CA TRP A 223 29.50 3.00 5.90
C TRP A 223 30.61 3.24 6.91
N ARG A 224 30.25 3.37 8.20
CA ARG A 224 31.19 3.86 9.21
C ARG A 224 31.94 2.76 9.96
N ASP A 225 31.20 1.76 10.42
CA ASP A 225 31.77 0.71 11.28
C ASP A 225 31.00 -0.59 11.10
N VAL A 226 31.73 -1.71 11.15
CA VAL A 226 31.18 -3.06 11.09
C VAL A 226 31.64 -3.85 12.30
N THR A 227 30.68 -4.40 13.04
CA THR A 227 30.93 -5.26 14.20
C THR A 227 30.39 -6.66 13.92
N TYR A 228 31.28 -7.64 13.84
CA TYR A 228 30.90 -9.04 13.64
C TYR A 228 30.41 -9.68 14.94
N ARG A 229 29.30 -10.42 14.87
CA ARG A 229 28.64 -11.10 15.97
C ARG A 229 28.49 -12.59 15.62
N GLY A 230 29.10 -13.47 16.41
CA GLY A 230 28.91 -14.93 16.34
C GLY A 230 30.03 -15.74 15.68
N GLY A 231 29.80 -17.06 15.59
CA GLY A 231 30.71 -18.05 14.99
C GLY A 231 29.97 -19.32 14.55
N GLY A 232 29.87 -19.51 13.23
CA GLY A 232 29.14 -20.59 12.55
C GLY A 232 29.50 -20.66 11.06
N THR A 233 28.63 -21.22 10.20
CA THR A 233 28.77 -21.17 8.72
C THR A 233 28.30 -19.85 8.11
N GLU A 234 27.45 -19.12 8.85
CA GLU A 234 27.02 -17.75 8.56
C GLU A 234 27.44 -16.88 9.75
N THR A 235 27.88 -15.66 9.45
CA THR A 235 28.32 -14.65 10.42
C THR A 235 27.26 -13.56 10.48
N ARG A 236 26.82 -13.19 11.68
CA ARG A 236 25.99 -12.00 11.85
C ARG A 236 26.91 -10.77 11.93
N PHE A 237 26.50 -9.64 11.40
CA PHE A 237 27.21 -8.39 11.59
C PHE A 237 26.24 -7.24 11.90
N GLU A 238 26.76 -6.23 12.56
CA GLU A 238 26.11 -4.95 12.82
C GLU A 238 26.87 -3.91 12.02
N LEU A 239 26.17 -3.16 11.16
CA LEU A 239 26.73 -2.11 10.32
C LEU A 239 26.14 -0.76 10.71
N ARG A 240 27.01 0.22 10.96
CA ARG A 240 26.60 1.60 11.19
C ARG A 240 26.71 2.40 9.91
N LEU A 241 25.61 3.04 9.53
CA LEU A 241 25.53 3.95 8.41
C LEU A 241 25.29 5.39 8.88
N SER A 242 25.88 6.36 8.19
CA SER A 242 25.65 7.79 8.44
C SER A 242 25.26 8.53 7.17
N GLU A 243 24.14 9.23 7.25
CA GLU A 243 23.53 9.93 6.11
C GLU A 243 23.47 9.08 4.81
N PRO A 244 23.13 7.78 4.86
CA PRO A 244 22.99 6.95 3.66
C PRO A 244 21.92 7.52 2.72
N PRO A 245 22.26 7.90 1.47
CA PRO A 245 21.39 8.73 0.62
C PRO A 245 20.02 8.09 0.36
N VAL A 246 20.01 6.78 0.11
CA VAL A 246 18.78 6.01 -0.13
C VAL A 246 17.95 5.86 1.15
N LEU A 247 18.54 5.39 2.26
CA LEU A 247 17.79 5.15 3.50
C LEU A 247 17.26 6.46 4.10
N SER A 248 18.05 7.55 4.09
CA SER A 248 17.60 8.86 4.55
C SER A 248 16.42 9.39 3.73
N THR A 249 16.49 9.28 2.40
CA THR A 249 15.38 9.69 1.52
C THR A 249 14.13 8.85 1.79
N VAL A 250 14.27 7.53 1.83
CA VAL A 250 13.17 6.59 2.08
C VAL A 250 12.52 6.87 3.44
N ALA A 251 13.31 7.01 4.51
CA ALA A 251 12.82 7.33 5.84
C ALA A 251 12.11 8.70 5.88
N SER A 252 12.64 9.72 5.21
CA SER A 252 12.04 11.06 5.15
C SER A 252 10.66 11.08 4.45
N LEU A 253 10.45 10.14 3.53
CA LEU A 253 9.20 9.95 2.80
C LEU A 253 8.27 8.92 3.45
N GLY A 254 8.61 8.45 4.66
CA GLY A 254 7.80 7.49 5.42
C GLY A 254 7.80 6.07 4.84
N GLY A 255 8.84 5.72 4.07
CA GLY A 255 9.08 4.36 3.62
C GLY A 255 10.10 3.61 4.47
N SER A 256 10.33 2.35 4.11
CA SER A 256 11.34 1.47 4.68
C SER A 256 12.01 0.64 3.58
N VAL A 257 13.26 0.24 3.80
CA VAL A 257 13.88 -0.83 3.02
C VAL A 257 13.55 -2.14 3.74
N GLU A 258 12.86 -3.03 3.02
CA GLU A 258 12.34 -4.29 3.58
C GLU A 258 13.35 -5.43 3.47
N ASP A 259 14.09 -5.46 2.36
CA ASP A 259 15.07 -6.51 2.08
C ASP A 259 16.14 -5.93 1.15
N ALA A 260 17.39 -6.27 1.39
CA ALA A 260 18.46 -6.00 0.46
C ALA A 260 19.45 -7.18 0.44
N VAL A 261 19.88 -7.64 -0.72
CA VAL A 261 20.72 -8.83 -0.84
C VAL A 261 21.84 -8.55 -1.82
N ILE A 262 23.07 -8.79 -1.40
CA ILE A 262 24.25 -8.83 -2.27
C ILE A 262 24.63 -10.30 -2.43
N GLU A 263 24.52 -10.84 -3.64
CA GLU A 263 24.88 -12.22 -3.96
C GLU A 263 25.67 -12.26 -5.27
N ASP A 264 26.86 -12.85 -5.22
CA ASP A 264 27.78 -12.94 -6.36
C ASP A 264 27.99 -11.59 -7.07
N GLY A 265 28.10 -10.52 -6.27
CA GLY A 265 28.27 -9.14 -6.75
C GLY A 265 27.02 -8.47 -7.31
N ASN A 266 25.87 -9.14 -7.35
CA ASN A 266 24.61 -8.51 -7.70
C ASN A 266 23.91 -8.02 -6.44
N TYR A 267 23.55 -6.74 -6.43
CA TYR A 267 22.82 -6.13 -5.33
C TYR A 267 21.35 -5.95 -5.74
N GLN A 268 20.44 -6.46 -4.91
CA GLN A 268 19.01 -6.29 -5.07
C GLN A 268 18.45 -5.63 -3.82
N MET A 269 17.62 -4.59 -3.97
CA MET A 269 16.94 -3.97 -2.83
C MET A 269 15.44 -3.84 -3.08
N THR A 270 14.66 -4.03 -2.02
CA THR A 270 13.21 -3.88 -2.00
C THR A 270 12.83 -2.76 -1.04
N ILE A 271 12.16 -1.74 -1.57
CA ILE A 271 11.73 -0.56 -0.83
C ILE A 271 10.20 -0.56 -0.77
N HIS A 272 9.65 -0.37 0.43
CA HIS A 272 8.22 -0.18 0.66
C HIS A 272 7.95 1.28 1.04
N MET A 273 6.99 1.89 0.37
CA MET A 273 6.61 3.29 0.56
C MET A 273 5.14 3.41 0.92
N ALA A 274 4.78 4.43 1.70
CA ALA A 274 3.39 4.76 1.94
C ALA A 274 2.66 5.11 0.62
N PRO A 275 1.35 4.82 0.49
CA PRO A 275 0.57 5.20 -0.68
C PRO A 275 0.54 6.72 -0.81
N GLY A 276 0.93 7.23 -1.98
CA GLY A 276 1.02 8.67 -2.23
C GLY A 276 2.36 9.31 -1.86
N ALA A 277 3.34 8.55 -1.37
CA ALA A 277 4.71 9.03 -1.27
C ALA A 277 5.29 9.35 -2.66
N GLU A 278 6.25 10.26 -2.73
CA GLU A 278 6.91 10.66 -3.98
C GLU A 278 7.87 9.56 -4.48
N VAL A 279 7.32 8.52 -5.11
CA VAL A 279 8.08 7.39 -5.69
C VAL A 279 9.19 7.86 -6.61
N ARG A 280 8.93 8.92 -7.39
CA ARG A 280 9.92 9.47 -8.33
C ARG A 280 11.18 9.95 -7.61
N GLN A 281 11.02 10.62 -6.46
CA GLN A 281 12.15 11.10 -5.67
C GLN A 281 13.02 9.94 -5.18
N VAL A 282 12.42 8.82 -4.77
CA VAL A 282 13.16 7.62 -4.37
C VAL A 282 13.92 7.02 -5.54
N VAL A 283 13.27 6.88 -6.71
CA VAL A 283 13.90 6.36 -7.92
C VAL A 283 15.09 7.22 -8.33
N ASP A 284 14.92 8.54 -8.36
CA ASP A 284 15.96 9.50 -8.70
C ASP A 284 17.13 9.39 -7.71
N THR A 285 16.87 9.35 -6.39
CA THR A 285 17.90 9.15 -5.37
C THR A 285 18.67 7.84 -5.55
N VAL A 286 17.98 6.73 -5.85
CA VAL A 286 18.65 5.43 -6.05
C VAL A 286 19.55 5.47 -7.29
N GLN A 287 19.09 6.10 -8.38
CA GLN A 287 19.87 6.24 -9.61
C GLN A 287 21.04 7.22 -9.48
N ASP A 288 20.90 8.26 -8.67
CA ASP A 288 21.98 9.19 -8.36
C ASP A 288 23.05 8.53 -7.48
N ALA A 289 22.64 7.70 -6.51
CA ALA A 289 23.56 6.96 -5.64
C ALA A 289 24.22 5.78 -6.36
N TYR A 290 23.48 5.10 -7.25
CA TYR A 290 23.93 3.94 -8.00
C TYR A 290 23.51 4.09 -9.48
N PRO A 291 24.36 4.69 -10.34
CA PRO A 291 24.02 4.95 -11.74
C PRO A 291 23.65 3.70 -12.54
N ALA A 292 24.17 2.53 -12.16
CA ALA A 292 23.84 1.24 -12.75
C ALA A 292 22.52 0.61 -12.25
N ALA A 293 21.74 1.31 -11.41
CA ALA A 293 20.50 0.76 -10.85
C ALA A 293 19.36 0.63 -11.87
N GLU A 294 18.87 -0.59 -12.03
CA GLU A 294 17.70 -0.93 -12.83
C GLU A 294 16.47 -1.09 -11.90
N LEU A 295 15.41 -0.30 -12.12
CA LEU A 295 14.10 -0.52 -11.48
C LEU A 295 13.42 -1.73 -12.13
N LEU A 296 13.26 -2.82 -11.38
CA LEU A 296 12.68 -4.08 -11.86
C LEU A 296 11.17 -4.17 -11.63
N LYS A 297 10.71 -3.69 -10.48
CA LYS A 297 9.30 -3.72 -10.10
C LYS A 297 8.88 -2.39 -9.52
N HIS A 298 7.67 -1.98 -9.89
CA HIS A 298 6.93 -0.90 -9.27
C HIS A 298 5.48 -1.35 -9.23
N ARG A 299 4.98 -1.69 -8.03
CA ARG A 299 3.60 -2.16 -7.86
C ARG A 299 3.04 -1.71 -6.53
N GLN A 300 1.76 -1.37 -6.53
CA GLN A 300 1.00 -1.23 -5.29
C GLN A 300 0.66 -2.64 -4.80
N LEU A 301 1.20 -2.99 -3.62
CA LEU A 301 0.83 -4.21 -2.93
C LEU A 301 -0.26 -3.88 -1.92
N GLY A 302 -1.49 -4.34 -2.21
CA GLY A 302 -2.45 -4.61 -1.15
C GLY A 302 -2.03 -5.92 -0.50
N ARG A 303 -1.46 -5.89 0.72
CA ARG A 303 -1.07 -7.12 1.39
C ARG A 303 -2.33 -7.95 1.62
N ARG A 304 -2.46 -9.10 0.93
CA ARG A 304 -3.47 -10.12 1.23
C ARG A 304 -3.28 -10.53 2.70
N ASN A 305 -4.15 -10.06 3.60
CA ASN A 305 -4.37 -10.53 4.98
C ASN A 305 -3.30 -11.49 5.56
N ASP A 306 -2.06 -11.04 5.70
CA ASP A 306 -1.09 -11.72 6.56
C ASP A 306 -1.45 -11.33 7.98
N THR A 307 -2.30 -12.17 8.58
CA THR A 307 -2.74 -12.06 9.99
C THR A 307 -1.55 -11.87 10.94
N VAL A 308 -0.37 -12.37 10.56
CA VAL A 308 0.88 -12.28 11.32
C VAL A 308 1.47 -10.86 11.30
N GLU A 309 1.48 -10.17 10.16
CA GLU A 309 2.05 -8.82 10.06
C GLU A 309 1.12 -7.76 10.66
N HIS A 310 -0.19 -7.91 10.49
CA HIS A 310 -1.17 -7.10 11.23
C HIS A 310 -1.06 -7.30 12.74
N ALA A 311 -0.82 -8.54 13.18
CA ALA A 311 -0.56 -8.81 14.59
C ALA A 311 0.75 -8.16 15.05
N ARG A 312 1.84 -8.24 14.28
CA ARG A 312 3.11 -7.57 14.60
C ARG A 312 2.96 -6.06 14.70
N HIS A 313 2.31 -5.43 13.72
CA HIS A 313 2.07 -3.99 13.73
C HIS A 313 1.19 -3.57 14.93
N ALA A 314 0.13 -4.32 15.24
CA ALA A 314 -0.71 -4.07 16.42
C ALA A 314 0.05 -4.25 17.76
N LEU A 315 1.09 -5.08 17.79
CA LEU A 315 1.93 -5.27 18.98
C LEU A 315 2.93 -4.13 19.18
N THR A 316 3.34 -3.46 18.11
CA THR A 316 4.39 -2.43 18.14
C THR A 316 3.90 -1.01 17.82
N SER A 317 2.61 -0.83 17.51
CA SER A 317 2.00 0.47 17.16
C SER A 317 2.08 1.49 18.29
N ASP A 318 2.02 1.05 19.54
CA ASP A 318 2.06 1.93 20.71
C ASP A 318 3.48 2.31 21.14
N LEU A 319 4.52 1.76 20.48
CA LEU A 319 5.91 2.06 20.79
C LEU A 319 6.31 3.43 20.23
N THR A 320 6.97 4.25 21.05
CA THR A 320 7.65 5.45 20.54
C THR A 320 8.87 5.03 19.71
N ALA A 321 9.35 5.86 18.77
CA ALA A 321 10.56 5.60 17.99
C ALA A 321 11.73 5.04 18.85
N ARG A 322 12.13 5.76 19.91
CA ARG A 322 13.19 5.32 20.85
C ARG A 322 12.92 3.99 21.57
N GLN A 323 11.65 3.63 21.78
CA GLN A 323 11.27 2.35 22.41
C GLN A 323 11.35 1.21 21.40
N ARG A 324 10.96 1.47 20.15
CA ARG A 324 11.08 0.54 19.03
C ARG A 324 12.55 0.25 18.73
N SER A 325 13.36 1.28 18.51
CA SER A 325 14.81 1.13 18.25
C SER A 325 15.52 0.34 19.35
N ALA A 326 15.22 0.62 20.63
CA ALA A 326 15.82 -0.13 21.74
C ALA A 326 15.40 -1.61 21.77
N LEU A 327 14.15 -1.94 21.43
CA LEU A 327 13.65 -3.32 21.43
C LEU A 327 14.21 -4.13 20.25
N GLU A 328 14.22 -3.53 19.05
CA GLU A 328 14.74 -4.15 17.84
C GLU A 328 16.25 -4.36 17.95
N ALA A 329 17.01 -3.35 18.37
CA ALA A 329 18.46 -3.47 18.57
C ALA A 329 18.80 -4.55 19.59
N ALA A 330 18.07 -4.63 20.72
CA ALA A 330 18.26 -5.70 21.70
C ALA A 330 18.03 -7.09 21.09
N TYR A 331 16.96 -7.25 20.31
CA TYR A 331 16.63 -8.54 19.68
C TYR A 331 17.71 -8.97 18.69
N HIS A 332 18.05 -8.11 17.73
CA HIS A 332 18.98 -8.45 16.64
C HIS A 332 20.44 -8.55 17.10
N ALA A 333 20.85 -7.77 18.10
CA ALA A 333 22.15 -7.90 18.75
C ALA A 333 22.30 -9.18 19.60
N GLY A 334 21.25 -10.01 19.73
CA GLY A 334 21.31 -11.27 20.47
C GLY A 334 21.30 -11.10 22.00
N TYR A 335 20.72 -9.99 22.51
CA TYR A 335 20.58 -9.75 23.95
C TYR A 335 19.75 -10.81 24.68
N TYR A 336 18.83 -11.46 23.97
CA TYR A 336 17.94 -12.49 24.51
C TYR A 336 18.46 -13.92 24.35
N GLU A 337 19.55 -14.13 23.61
CA GLU A 337 20.11 -15.45 23.34
C GLU A 337 20.78 -16.06 24.58
N TRP A 338 20.97 -17.39 24.56
CA TRP A 338 21.72 -18.10 25.59
C TRP A 338 22.77 -19.05 24.97
N PRO A 339 24.08 -18.83 25.22
CA PRO A 339 24.68 -17.62 25.82
C PRO A 339 24.38 -16.35 25.00
N ARG A 340 24.39 -15.18 25.64
CA ARG A 340 24.09 -13.90 24.97
C ARG A 340 25.23 -13.47 24.05
N ASP A 341 24.88 -12.96 22.87
CA ASP A 341 25.85 -12.39 21.91
C ASP A 341 26.20 -10.92 22.22
N ALA A 342 25.27 -10.20 22.86
CA ALA A 342 25.49 -8.83 23.33
C ALA A 342 24.86 -8.57 24.71
N SER A 343 25.58 -7.82 25.52
CA SER A 343 25.12 -7.24 26.78
C SER A 343 24.31 -5.97 26.56
N GLY A 344 23.55 -5.55 27.58
CA GLY A 344 22.80 -4.30 27.49
C GLY A 344 23.68 -3.04 27.50
N GLU A 345 24.95 -3.16 27.86
CA GLU A 345 25.92 -2.07 27.75
C GLU A 345 26.39 -1.94 26.30
N GLU A 346 26.72 -3.05 25.65
CA GLU A 346 27.13 -3.07 24.23
C GLU A 346 26.00 -2.60 23.32
N VAL A 347 24.74 -3.00 23.56
CA VAL A 347 23.60 -2.50 22.75
C VAL A 347 23.36 -1.00 22.98
N ALA A 348 23.61 -0.50 24.20
CA ALA A 348 23.47 0.93 24.49
C ALA A 348 24.54 1.77 23.79
N GLU A 349 25.77 1.24 23.71
CA GLU A 349 26.87 1.81 22.95
C GLU A 349 26.55 1.88 21.46
N SER A 350 26.04 0.79 20.85
CA SER A 350 25.61 0.78 19.44
C SER A 350 24.51 1.80 19.14
N LEU A 351 23.63 2.11 20.10
CA LEU A 351 22.59 3.13 19.97
C LEU A 351 23.04 4.54 20.40
N GLU A 352 24.29 4.73 20.80
CA GLU A 352 24.84 5.99 21.34
C GLU A 352 24.06 6.60 22.50
N ILE A 353 23.49 5.75 23.35
CA ILE A 353 22.74 6.18 24.53
C ILE A 353 23.35 5.62 25.81
N ALA A 354 23.13 6.32 26.92
CA ALA A 354 23.59 5.82 28.22
C ALA A 354 22.90 4.47 28.54
N PRO A 355 23.61 3.47 29.12
CA PRO A 355 23.02 2.17 29.48
C PRO A 355 21.74 2.24 30.34
N PRO A 356 21.60 3.18 31.30
CA PRO A 356 20.34 3.37 32.03
C PRO A 356 19.17 3.80 31.14
N THR A 357 19.44 4.63 30.12
CA THR A 357 18.46 5.12 29.14
C THR A 357 17.97 3.99 28.25
N PHE A 358 18.90 3.17 27.72
CA PHE A 358 18.57 1.95 26.97
C PHE A 358 17.68 1.03 27.79
N ASN A 359 18.08 0.67 29.01
CA ASN A 359 17.30 -0.19 29.89
C ASN A 359 15.91 0.37 30.20
N GLN A 360 15.78 1.70 30.33
CA GLN A 360 14.48 2.34 30.54
C GLN A 360 13.59 2.24 29.30
N HIS A 361 14.12 2.49 28.10
CA HIS A 361 13.38 2.37 26.84
C HIS A 361 12.97 0.93 26.58
N LEU A 362 13.89 -0.02 26.73
CA LEU A 362 13.65 -1.44 26.55
C LEU A 362 12.55 -1.96 27.47
N ARG A 363 12.61 -1.65 28.77
CA ARG A 363 11.56 -2.06 29.74
C ARG A 363 10.19 -1.47 29.40
N LYS A 364 10.14 -0.20 28.97
CA LYS A 364 8.88 0.43 28.55
C LYS A 364 8.34 -0.22 27.29
N ALA A 365 9.21 -0.54 26.33
CA ALA A 365 8.84 -1.21 25.09
C ALA A 365 8.28 -2.61 25.35
N GLN A 366 9.03 -3.45 26.07
CA GLN A 366 8.62 -4.79 26.47
C GLN A 366 7.28 -4.77 27.20
N ARG A 367 7.09 -3.85 28.15
CA ARG A 367 5.83 -3.71 28.87
C ARG A 367 4.66 -3.44 27.92
N LYS A 368 4.81 -2.50 26.98
CA LYS A 368 3.74 -2.18 26.01
C LYS A 368 3.40 -3.37 25.11
N VAL A 369 4.43 -4.09 24.64
CA VAL A 369 4.24 -5.32 23.84
C VAL A 369 3.50 -6.38 24.67
N PHE A 370 3.90 -6.60 25.93
CA PHE A 370 3.21 -7.54 26.82
C PHE A 370 1.79 -7.08 27.17
N ASP A 371 1.57 -5.79 27.40
CA ASP A 371 0.24 -5.22 27.66
C ASP A 371 -0.66 -5.46 26.43
N SER A 372 -0.16 -5.29 25.21
CA SER A 372 -0.89 -5.58 23.96
C SER A 372 -1.19 -7.09 23.78
N LEU A 373 -0.22 -7.97 24.08
CA LEU A 373 -0.40 -9.43 24.01
C LEU A 373 -1.37 -9.99 25.06
N LEU A 374 -1.32 -9.47 26.29
CA LEU A 374 -2.03 -10.04 27.44
C LEU A 374 -3.40 -9.38 27.68
N SER A 375 -3.62 -8.19 27.15
CA SER A 375 -4.91 -7.50 27.19
C SER A 375 -5.79 -7.99 26.03
N SER A 376 -6.44 -9.15 26.17
CA SER A 376 -7.44 -9.60 25.17
C SER A 376 -8.51 -8.53 24.93
N PRO A 377 -9.00 -8.34 23.69
CA PRO A 377 -10.14 -7.45 23.42
C PRO A 377 -11.36 -7.99 24.17
N GLY A 378 -11.83 -7.22 25.14
CA GLY A 378 -12.92 -7.60 26.02
C GLY A 378 -14.16 -8.00 25.24
N ARG A 379 -14.65 -9.21 25.50
CA ARG A 379 -16.01 -9.66 25.18
C ARG A 379 -17.00 -8.53 25.47
N TYR A 380 -17.69 -8.06 24.45
CA TYR A 380 -18.89 -7.25 24.64
C TYR A 380 -19.82 -8.03 25.58
N ARG A 381 -20.10 -7.42 26.74
CA ARG A 381 -21.17 -7.86 27.63
C ARG A 381 -22.48 -7.74 26.87
N SER A 382 -23.05 -8.89 26.49
CA SER A 382 -24.49 -9.00 26.28
C SER A 382 -25.15 -8.56 27.58
N THR A 383 -25.90 -7.47 27.52
CA THR A 383 -26.84 -7.12 28.58
C THR A 383 -28.19 -7.56 28.05
N GLU A 384 -28.75 -8.57 28.70
CA GLU A 384 -30.16 -8.97 28.61
C GLU A 384 -31.10 -7.83 29.00
#